data_AF-Q0SMK0-F1
#
_entry.id   AF-Q0SMK0-F1
#
_cell.length_a   1.000
_cell.length_b   1.000
_cell.length_c   1.000
_cell.angle_alpha   90.00
_cell.angle_beta   90.00
_cell.angle_gamma   90.00
#
_symmetry.space_group_name_H-M   'P 1'
#
loop_
_entity.id
_entity.type
_entity.pdbx_description
1 polymer ?
#
loop_
_entity_poly.entity_id
_entity_poly.type
_entity_poly.pdbx_seq_one_letter_code
_entity_poly.pdbx_strand_id
1 'polypeptide(L)'
;MQRVINFLKYGSNVLIVSVILTLIGLIYTFFYHGGYNWGIDFSPRVNINLSIEKSDIKENEIKRIFSPLYKALEVNSIFSPNNNKSEFSIMVKSDVIDYAFKTEVQKTIMDELKKTFNVNIEVLDSYFIDSSFSSTLRIKSIFLVLGTFALILIYITLRFKLSYAIASILSTFHDIFFIVAFLGAFRIEINSYIIVAILTIIGYSLNDTIIIFDRIRDNVRRLTDNTFLNVLNISISQTLSRTVLTSVTTFVAVFSIYVFTEGPIKDFSLVFMVGVIVGTYSSVFIASPILLNLYKKIK
;
A
#
# COMPACT_ATOMS: atom_id res chain seq x y z
N MET A 1 -3.83 40.86 -8.03
CA MET A 1 -3.91 39.75 -9.00
C MET A 1 -2.99 38.64 -8.53
N GLN A 2 -3.47 37.41 -8.36
CA GLN A 2 -2.58 36.28 -8.05
C GLN A 2 -1.63 36.04 -9.23
N ARG A 3 -0.35 35.78 -8.96
CA ARG A 3 0.62 35.43 -10.02
C ARG A 3 0.18 34.11 -10.66
N VAL A 4 0.06 34.11 -11.99
CA VAL A 4 -0.25 32.90 -12.77
C VAL A 4 1.06 32.17 -13.05
N ILE A 5 1.15 30.92 -12.59
CA ILE A 5 2.31 30.06 -12.81
C ILE A 5 1.99 29.10 -13.96
N ASN A 6 2.96 28.89 -14.85
CA ASN A 6 2.81 27.97 -15.98
C ASN A 6 3.15 26.53 -15.56
N PHE A 7 2.23 25.87 -14.86
CA PHE A 7 2.39 24.48 -14.38
C PHE A 7 2.49 23.48 -15.53
N LEU A 8 1.69 23.65 -16.57
CA LEU A 8 1.61 22.72 -17.69
C LEU A 8 2.90 22.65 -18.52
N LYS A 9 3.75 23.69 -18.47
CA LYS A 9 5.10 23.64 -19.06
C LYS A 9 5.94 22.49 -18.49
N TYR A 10 5.77 22.15 -17.22
CA TYR A 10 6.52 21.11 -16.52
C TYR A 10 5.74 19.80 -16.36
N GLY A 11 4.42 19.81 -16.56
CA GLY A 11 3.55 18.65 -16.34
C GLY A 11 3.97 17.39 -17.09
N SER A 12 4.37 17.51 -18.36
CA SER A 12 4.83 16.34 -19.13
C SER A 12 6.08 15.70 -18.54
N ASN A 13 7.03 16.50 -18.06
CA ASN A 13 8.29 15.98 -17.50
C ASN A 13 8.04 15.32 -16.14
N VAL A 14 7.19 15.92 -15.30
CA VAL A 14 6.81 15.35 -13.99
C VAL A 14 6.10 14.00 -14.19
N LEU A 15 5.18 13.92 -15.15
CA LEU A 15 4.49 12.67 -15.47
C LEU A 15 5.47 11.58 -15.92
N ILE A 16 6.39 11.91 -16.84
CA ILE A 16 7.39 10.95 -17.34
C ILE A 16 8.27 10.45 -16.19
N VAL A 17 8.80 11.36 -15.37
CA VAL A 17 9.63 11.00 -14.22
C VAL A 17 8.87 10.11 -13.24
N SER A 18 7.63 10.45 -12.93
CA SER A 18 6.82 9.68 -11.98
C SER A 18 6.47 8.28 -12.49
N VAL A 19 6.12 8.16 -13.78
CA VAL A 19 5.88 6.86 -14.42
C VAL A 19 7.15 6.02 -14.44
N ILE A 20 8.30 6.61 -14.79
CA ILE A 20 9.59 5.92 -14.76
C ILE A 20 9.92 5.43 -13.35
N LEU A 21 9.77 6.29 -12.34
CA LEU A 21 10.04 5.91 -10.95
C LEU A 21 9.14 4.77 -10.48
N THR A 22 7.85 4.83 -10.85
CA THR A 22 6.88 3.77 -10.57
C THR A 22 7.31 2.45 -11.23
N LEU A 23 7.67 2.48 -12.52
CA LEU A 23 8.14 1.29 -13.24
C LEU A 23 9.42 0.72 -12.64
N ILE A 24 10.39 1.57 -12.28
CA ILE A 24 11.62 1.15 -11.61
C ILE A 24 11.29 0.47 -10.29
N GLY A 25 10.42 1.05 -9.46
CA GLY A 25 10.03 0.44 -8.18
C GLY A 25 9.32 -0.91 -8.35
N LEU A 26 8.42 -1.03 -9.33
CA LEU A 26 7.75 -2.29 -9.66
C LEU A 26 8.77 -3.35 -10.13
N ILE A 27 9.65 -3.01 -11.07
CA ILE A 27 10.68 -3.91 -11.60
C ILE A 27 11.62 -4.34 -10.46
N TYR A 28 12.12 -3.39 -9.67
CA TYR A 28 12.98 -3.69 -8.53
C TYR A 28 12.31 -4.67 -7.55
N THR A 29 11.02 -4.48 -7.25
CA THR A 29 10.26 -5.38 -6.39
C THR A 29 10.19 -6.80 -6.93
N PHE A 30 9.83 -6.99 -8.20
CA PHE A 30 9.67 -8.34 -8.75
C PHE A 30 11.02 -9.04 -9.00
N PHE A 31 12.03 -8.33 -9.49
CA PHE A 31 13.31 -8.93 -9.86
C PHE A 31 14.26 -9.10 -8.68
N TYR A 32 14.30 -8.15 -7.74
CA TYR A 32 15.22 -8.21 -6.60
C TYR A 32 14.61 -8.91 -5.39
N HIS A 33 13.32 -8.64 -5.10
CA HIS A 33 12.65 -9.20 -3.93
C HIS A 33 11.77 -10.42 -4.22
N GLY A 34 11.57 -10.79 -5.49
CA GLY A 34 10.72 -11.91 -5.88
C GLY A 34 9.23 -11.68 -5.61
N GLY A 35 8.82 -10.44 -5.33
CA GLY A 35 7.45 -10.07 -5.03
C GLY A 35 7.29 -9.22 -3.76
N TYR A 36 6.03 -9.04 -3.36
CA TYR A 36 5.64 -8.19 -2.23
C TYR A 36 5.75 -8.90 -0.88
N ASN A 37 5.95 -8.11 0.17
CA ASN A 37 5.89 -8.58 1.54
C ASN A 37 4.42 -8.66 2.00
N TRP A 38 3.82 -9.84 1.91
CA TRP A 38 2.41 -10.03 2.28
C TRP A 38 2.26 -10.26 3.79
N GLY A 39 1.39 -9.45 4.39
CA GLY A 39 1.04 -9.55 5.79
C GLY A 39 0.17 -10.77 6.11
N ILE A 40 -0.07 -10.97 7.41
CA ILE A 40 -0.79 -12.14 7.93
C ILE A 40 -2.17 -12.30 7.29
N ASP A 41 -2.84 -11.18 7.03
CA ASP A 41 -4.17 -11.08 6.43
C ASP A 41 -4.27 -11.67 5.02
N PHE A 42 -3.16 -11.66 4.27
CA PHE A 42 -3.12 -12.07 2.88
C PHE A 42 -2.18 -13.23 2.62
N SER A 43 -1.45 -13.73 3.62
CA SER A 43 -0.55 -14.87 3.47
C SER A 43 -0.88 -15.92 4.54
N PRO A 44 -1.64 -16.98 4.15
CA PRO A 44 -1.95 -18.08 5.04
C PRO A 44 -0.67 -18.65 5.63
N ARG A 45 -0.66 -18.82 6.95
CA ARG A 45 0.49 -19.36 7.68
C ARG A 45 0.04 -20.01 8.98
N VAL A 46 0.80 -21.00 9.44
CA VAL A 46 0.78 -21.49 10.81
C VAL A 46 1.98 -20.88 11.52
N ASN A 47 1.78 -20.30 12.70
CA ASN A 47 2.84 -19.83 13.58
C ASN A 47 2.82 -20.63 14.88
N ILE A 48 3.99 -21.11 15.27
CA ILE A 48 4.19 -21.85 16.52
C ILE A 48 5.35 -21.21 17.26
N ASN A 49 5.04 -20.62 18.41
CA ASN A 49 6.01 -20.09 19.34
C ASN A 49 6.30 -21.15 20.38
N LEU A 50 7.57 -21.51 20.52
CA LEU A 50 8.01 -22.59 21.38
C LEU A 50 9.25 -22.21 22.18
N SER A 51 9.34 -22.76 23.38
CA SER A 51 10.48 -22.67 24.28
C SER A 51 11.12 -24.03 24.43
N ILE A 52 12.44 -24.09 24.21
CA ILE A 52 13.24 -25.31 24.35
C ILE A 52 14.16 -25.14 25.56
N GLU A 53 14.19 -26.12 26.47
CA GLU A 53 15.06 -26.11 27.65
C GLU A 53 16.54 -26.41 27.32
N LYS A 54 17.12 -25.61 26.41
CA LYS A 54 18.52 -25.66 25.99
C LYS A 54 18.92 -24.32 25.40
N SER A 55 20.03 -23.73 25.84
CA SER A 55 20.49 -22.38 25.51
C SER A 55 21.29 -22.24 24.21
N ASP A 56 21.82 -23.34 23.69
CA ASP A 56 22.82 -23.32 22.60
C ASP A 56 22.23 -23.65 21.22
N ILE A 57 20.90 -23.70 21.11
CA ILE A 57 20.23 -24.04 19.84
C ILE A 57 20.22 -22.80 18.95
N LYS A 58 20.70 -22.97 17.71
CA LYS A 58 20.67 -21.91 16.70
C LYS A 58 19.48 -22.09 15.76
N GLU A 59 18.95 -20.97 15.27
CA GLU A 59 17.86 -20.92 14.29
C GLU A 59 18.14 -21.81 13.06
N ASN A 60 19.38 -21.80 12.58
CA ASN A 60 19.81 -22.60 11.43
C ASN A 60 19.70 -24.11 11.67
N GLU A 61 19.83 -24.58 12.91
CA GLU A 61 19.66 -26.00 13.23
C GLU A 61 18.19 -26.40 13.09
N ILE A 62 17.27 -25.60 13.64
CA ILE A 62 15.83 -25.81 13.51
C ILE A 62 15.42 -25.74 12.03
N LYS A 63 15.92 -24.76 11.27
CA LYS A 63 15.65 -24.66 9.83
C LYS A 63 16.09 -25.93 9.09
N ARG A 64 17.26 -26.49 9.41
CA ARG A 64 17.75 -27.72 8.75
C ARG A 64 16.89 -28.93 9.05
N ILE A 65 16.35 -29.06 10.27
CA ILE A 65 15.45 -30.16 10.66
C ILE A 65 14.17 -30.12 9.83
N PHE A 66 13.58 -28.94 9.63
CA PHE A 66 12.25 -28.80 9.03
C PHE A 66 12.24 -28.47 7.53
N SER A 67 13.35 -28.01 6.96
CA SER A 67 13.45 -27.73 5.51
C SER A 67 13.10 -28.90 4.57
N PRO A 68 13.34 -30.20 4.92
CA PRO A 68 12.89 -31.31 4.09
C PRO A 68 11.38 -31.54 4.13
N LEU A 69 10.73 -31.12 5.21
CA LEU A 69 9.30 -31.34 5.47
C LEU A 69 8.45 -30.19 4.92
N TYR A 70 8.92 -28.95 5.06
CA TYR A 70 8.20 -27.75 4.65
C TYR A 70 9.06 -26.88 3.74
N LYS A 71 8.64 -26.73 2.47
CA LYS A 71 9.35 -25.92 1.47
C LYS A 71 9.37 -24.42 1.80
N ALA A 72 8.32 -23.92 2.45
CA ALA A 72 8.16 -22.51 2.80
C ALA A 72 8.13 -22.35 4.33
N LEU A 73 9.28 -22.62 4.95
CA LEU A 73 9.52 -22.52 6.39
C LEU A 73 10.34 -21.26 6.69
N GLU A 74 9.86 -20.46 7.63
CA GLU A 74 10.63 -19.41 8.27
C GLU A 74 10.77 -19.74 9.75
N VAL A 75 11.97 -19.55 10.31
CA VAL A 75 12.23 -19.73 11.74
C VAL A 75 12.95 -18.48 12.18
N ASN A 76 12.52 -17.88 13.27
CA ASN A 76 13.15 -16.72 13.88
C ASN A 76 13.35 -16.99 15.37
N SER A 77 14.51 -16.63 15.93
CA SER A 77 14.71 -16.64 17.38
C SER A 77 13.91 -15.52 18.05
N ILE A 78 13.26 -15.83 19.15
CA ILE A 78 12.62 -14.86 20.04
C ILE A 78 13.60 -14.57 21.18
N PHE A 79 13.69 -13.30 21.59
CA PHE A 79 14.51 -12.94 22.75
C PHE A 79 13.96 -13.66 24.00
N SER A 80 14.74 -14.58 24.57
CA SER A 80 14.40 -15.22 25.85
C SER A 80 15.17 -14.53 26.98
N PRO A 81 14.48 -13.99 28.00
CA PRO A 81 15.14 -13.39 29.17
C PRO A 81 15.81 -14.43 30.08
N ASN A 82 15.57 -15.73 29.85
CA ASN A 82 16.09 -16.81 30.67
C ASN A 82 17.25 -17.53 29.96
N ASN A 83 18.46 -17.44 30.52
CA ASN A 83 19.68 -18.00 29.91
C ASN A 83 19.67 -19.53 29.71
N ASN A 84 18.71 -20.25 30.31
CA ASN A 84 18.62 -21.71 30.19
C ASN A 84 17.59 -22.18 29.15
N LYS A 85 16.83 -21.26 28.52
CA LYS A 85 15.81 -21.57 27.52
C LYS A 85 16.10 -20.83 26.22
N SER A 86 15.79 -21.45 25.09
CA SER A 86 15.79 -20.79 23.78
C SER A 86 14.38 -20.78 23.22
N GLU A 87 13.90 -19.60 22.83
CA GLU A 87 12.57 -19.40 22.29
C GLU A 87 12.63 -19.15 20.79
N PHE A 88 11.69 -19.75 20.05
CA PHE A 88 11.64 -19.67 18.60
C PHE A 88 10.20 -19.50 18.11
N SER A 89 10.05 -18.72 17.04
CA SER A 89 8.85 -18.66 16.21
C SER A 89 9.09 -19.46 14.95
N ILE A 90 8.38 -20.57 14.77
CA ILE A 90 8.37 -21.36 13.54
C ILE A 90 7.11 -21.01 12.74
N MET A 91 7.33 -20.52 11.52
CA MET A 91 6.29 -20.14 10.58
C MET A 91 6.29 -21.09 9.39
N VAL A 92 5.16 -21.75 9.14
CA VAL A 92 4.95 -22.63 7.99
C VAL A 92 3.90 -22.01 7.07
N LYS A 93 4.29 -21.74 5.82
CA LYS A 93 3.38 -21.26 4.77
C LYS A 93 2.94 -22.45 3.90
N SER A 94 1.65 -22.47 3.55
CA SER A 94 1.03 -23.48 2.69
C SER A 94 -0.18 -22.85 2.00
N ASP A 95 -0.55 -23.37 0.83
CA ASP A 95 -1.74 -22.92 0.11
C ASP A 95 -3.03 -23.34 0.81
N VAL A 96 -3.01 -24.47 1.52
CA VAL A 96 -4.13 -25.01 2.29
C VAL A 96 -3.72 -25.06 3.75
N ILE A 97 -4.33 -24.20 4.55
CA ILE A 97 -4.16 -24.11 6.00
C ILE A 97 -5.54 -24.03 6.63
N ASP A 98 -5.81 -25.02 7.46
CA ASP A 98 -6.97 -25.12 8.34
C ASP A 98 -6.52 -25.58 9.73
N TYR A 99 -7.48 -25.83 10.61
CA TYR A 99 -7.21 -26.31 11.96
C TYR A 99 -6.52 -27.69 11.98
N ALA A 100 -6.84 -28.57 11.03
CA ALA A 100 -6.24 -29.90 10.96
C ALA A 100 -4.76 -29.80 10.58
N PHE A 101 -4.43 -28.99 9.58
CA PHE A 101 -3.06 -28.72 9.17
C PHE A 101 -2.26 -28.06 10.29
N LYS A 102 -2.83 -27.07 11.00
CA LYS A 102 -2.19 -26.48 12.20
C LYS A 102 -1.82 -27.56 13.22
N THR A 103 -2.75 -28.47 13.51
CA THR A 103 -2.54 -29.55 14.48
C THR A 103 -1.49 -30.55 14.01
N GLU A 104 -1.49 -30.90 12.73
CA GLU A 104 -0.49 -31.77 12.11
C GLU A 104 0.91 -31.14 12.17
N VAL A 105 1.03 -29.87 11.79
CA VAL A 105 2.29 -29.11 11.83
C VAL A 105 2.82 -29.02 13.26
N GLN A 106 1.95 -28.68 14.22
CA GLN A 106 2.35 -28.61 15.63
C GLN A 106 2.83 -29.96 16.15
N LYS A 107 2.09 -31.03 15.87
CA LYS A 107 2.49 -32.38 16.28
C LYS A 107 3.83 -32.78 15.67
N THR A 108 4.00 -32.57 14.36
CA THR A 108 5.23 -32.91 13.62
C THR A 108 6.43 -32.16 14.17
N ILE A 109 6.27 -30.84 14.43
CA ILE A 109 7.33 -30.02 15.02
C ILE A 109 7.70 -30.52 16.42
N MET A 110 6.71 -30.79 17.27
CA MET A 110 6.97 -31.30 18.62
C MET A 110 7.66 -32.66 18.62
N ASP A 111 7.23 -33.59 17.75
CA ASP A 111 7.78 -34.94 17.67
C ASP A 111 9.23 -34.92 17.17
N GLU A 112 9.55 -34.15 16.12
CA GLU A 112 10.90 -34.07 15.58
C GLU A 112 11.88 -33.34 16.50
N LEU A 113 11.44 -32.27 17.17
CA LEU A 113 12.30 -31.59 18.14
C LEU A 113 12.56 -32.46 19.38
N LYS A 114 11.55 -33.20 19.88
CA LYS A 114 11.74 -34.14 21.01
C LYS A 114 12.73 -35.25 20.65
N LYS A 115 12.61 -35.84 19.45
CA LYS A 115 13.56 -36.86 18.97
C LYS A 115 14.98 -36.32 18.84
N THR A 116 15.13 -35.09 18.34
CA THR A 116 16.45 -34.52 18.03
C THR A 116 17.18 -34.03 19.27
N PHE A 117 16.49 -33.33 20.16
CA PHE A 117 17.12 -32.66 21.30
C PHE A 117 16.95 -33.40 22.63
N ASN A 118 15.99 -34.33 22.74
CA ASN A 118 15.69 -35.08 23.96
C ASN A 118 15.50 -34.19 25.22
N VAL A 119 14.88 -33.03 25.03
CA VAL A 119 14.59 -32.03 26.08
C VAL A 119 13.09 -31.73 26.11
N ASN A 120 12.63 -31.14 27.21
CA ASN A 120 11.27 -30.63 27.28
C ASN A 120 11.10 -29.43 26.34
N ILE A 121 9.96 -29.41 25.69
CA ILE A 121 9.55 -28.36 24.76
C ILE A 121 8.19 -27.89 25.21
N GLU A 122 8.10 -26.59 25.44
CA GLU A 122 6.89 -25.91 25.86
C GLU A 122 6.37 -25.11 24.66
N VAL A 123 5.11 -25.32 24.27
CA VAL A 123 4.46 -24.48 23.26
C VAL A 123 3.91 -23.26 23.97
N LEU A 124 4.47 -22.10 23.69
CA LEU A 124 4.06 -20.82 24.28
C LEU A 124 2.77 -20.34 23.64
N ASP A 125 2.71 -20.38 22.31
CA ASP A 125 1.54 -19.99 21.54
C ASP A 125 1.52 -20.73 20.19
N SER A 126 0.33 -20.97 19.66
CA SER A 126 0.15 -21.65 18.37
C SER A 126 -1.15 -21.16 17.73
N TYR A 127 -1.02 -20.46 16.61
CA TYR A 127 -2.13 -19.90 15.85
C TYR A 127 -1.93 -20.11 14.34
N PHE A 128 -3.03 -20.00 13.59
CA PHE A 128 -2.98 -20.07 12.14
C PHE A 128 -3.86 -18.99 11.54
N ILE A 129 -3.53 -18.61 10.31
CA ILE A 129 -4.41 -17.85 9.44
C ILE A 129 -4.94 -18.78 8.37
N ASP A 130 -6.26 -18.91 8.34
CA ASP A 130 -6.99 -19.77 7.42
C ASP A 130 -6.85 -19.31 5.96
N SER A 131 -6.65 -20.26 5.06
CA SER A 131 -6.56 -20.01 3.61
C SER A 131 -7.84 -19.41 3.03
N SER A 132 -9.01 -19.85 3.49
CA SER A 132 -10.32 -19.33 3.11
C SER A 132 -10.51 -17.90 3.59
N PHE A 133 -10.08 -17.59 4.83
CA PHE A 133 -10.13 -16.22 5.35
C PHE A 133 -9.26 -15.28 4.51
N SER A 134 -8.01 -15.66 4.26
CA SER A 134 -7.06 -14.84 3.48
C SER A 134 -7.52 -14.63 2.04
N SER A 135 -7.98 -15.68 1.37
CA SER A 135 -8.47 -15.59 -0.02
C SER A 135 -9.73 -14.74 -0.13
N THR A 136 -10.68 -14.92 0.80
CA THR A 136 -11.89 -14.09 0.89
C THR A 136 -11.51 -12.62 1.09
N LEU A 137 -10.54 -12.33 1.96
CA LEU A 137 -10.11 -10.97 2.25
C LEU A 137 -9.41 -10.32 1.07
N ARG A 138 -8.55 -11.04 0.32
CA ARG A 138 -7.95 -10.55 -0.93
C ARG A 138 -9.03 -10.17 -1.95
N ILE A 139 -9.98 -11.08 -2.19
CA ILE A 139 -11.06 -10.87 -3.16
C ILE A 139 -11.92 -9.66 -2.76
N LYS A 140 -12.35 -9.60 -1.49
CA LYS A 140 -13.13 -8.47 -0.96
C LYS A 140 -12.37 -7.15 -1.09
N SER A 141 -11.07 -7.14 -0.82
CA SER A 141 -10.22 -5.94 -0.95
C SER A 141 -10.17 -5.44 -2.40
N ILE A 142 -10.04 -6.34 -3.37
CA ILE A 142 -10.07 -5.99 -4.81
C ILE A 142 -11.44 -5.40 -5.18
N PHE A 143 -12.54 -6.05 -4.78
CA PHE A 143 -13.89 -5.53 -5.04
C PHE A 143 -14.14 -4.18 -4.37
N LEU A 144 -13.58 -3.94 -3.18
CA LEU A 144 -13.70 -2.67 -2.47
C LEU A 144 -13.01 -1.53 -3.23
N VAL A 145 -11.80 -1.77 -3.77
CA VAL A 145 -11.07 -0.79 -4.60
C VAL A 145 -11.80 -0.54 -5.92
N LEU A 146 -12.22 -1.59 -6.63
CA LEU A 146 -12.97 -1.45 -7.88
C LEU A 146 -14.32 -0.76 -7.69
N GLY A 147 -15.04 -1.11 -6.62
CA GLY A 147 -16.31 -0.48 -6.24
C GLY A 147 -16.13 1.00 -5.91
N THR A 148 -15.04 1.36 -5.21
CA THR A 148 -14.69 2.76 -4.93
C THR A 148 -14.50 3.53 -6.24
N PHE A 149 -13.72 3.01 -7.19
CA PHE A 149 -13.54 3.62 -8.51
C PHE A 149 -14.85 3.76 -9.29
N ALA A 150 -15.72 2.75 -9.26
CA ALA A 150 -17.03 2.81 -9.91
C ALA A 150 -17.90 3.92 -9.30
N LEU A 151 -17.96 4.03 -7.98
CA LEU A 151 -18.70 5.09 -7.29
C LEU A 151 -18.16 6.48 -7.60
N ILE A 152 -16.83 6.64 -7.65
CA ILE A 152 -16.17 7.89 -8.04
C ILE A 152 -16.53 8.25 -9.49
N LEU A 153 -16.47 7.29 -10.41
CA LEU A 153 -16.83 7.49 -11.81
C LEU A 153 -18.28 7.98 -11.93
N ILE A 154 -19.21 7.31 -11.25
CA ILE A 154 -20.62 7.69 -11.23
C ILE A 154 -20.78 9.11 -10.67
N TYR A 155 -20.23 9.38 -9.49
CA TYR A 155 -20.35 10.69 -8.84
C TYR A 155 -19.79 11.83 -9.69
N ILE A 156 -18.55 11.70 -10.19
CA ILE A 156 -17.91 12.75 -10.98
C ILE A 156 -18.62 12.92 -12.32
N THR A 157 -19.13 11.85 -12.94
CA THR A 157 -19.89 11.96 -14.20
C THR A 157 -21.25 12.64 -14.00
N LEU A 158 -21.90 12.47 -12.85
CA LEU A 158 -23.13 13.19 -12.52
C LEU A 158 -22.86 14.68 -12.23
N ARG A 159 -21.71 15.00 -11.63
CA ARG A 159 -21.34 16.36 -11.23
C ARG A 159 -20.63 17.17 -12.34
N PHE A 160 -19.91 16.51 -13.23
CA PHE A 160 -19.02 17.07 -14.26
C PHE A 160 -19.17 16.34 -15.60
N LYS A 161 -18.46 16.80 -16.65
CA LYS A 161 -18.44 16.07 -17.93
C LYS A 161 -17.61 14.78 -17.78
N LEU A 162 -17.92 13.75 -18.58
CA LEU A 162 -17.22 12.46 -18.59
C LEU A 162 -15.69 12.60 -18.71
N SER A 163 -15.19 13.60 -19.47
CA SER A 163 -13.75 13.86 -19.60
C SER A 163 -13.07 14.19 -18.27
N TYR A 164 -13.77 14.83 -17.34
CA TYR A 164 -13.26 15.12 -15.99
C TYR A 164 -13.21 13.81 -15.17
N ALA A 165 -14.24 12.97 -15.24
CA ALA A 165 -14.25 11.68 -14.55
C ALA A 165 -13.09 10.79 -15.01
N ILE A 166 -12.87 10.68 -16.32
CA ILE A 166 -11.76 9.88 -16.88
C ILE A 166 -10.40 10.44 -16.43
N ALA A 167 -10.21 11.76 -16.48
CA ALA A 167 -8.96 12.38 -16.06
C ALA A 167 -8.67 12.16 -14.57
N SER A 168 -9.68 12.29 -13.70
CA SER A 168 -9.56 12.02 -12.26
C SER A 168 -9.17 10.57 -11.99
N ILE A 169 -9.82 9.61 -12.65
CA ILE A 169 -9.59 8.19 -12.44
C ILE A 169 -8.19 7.80 -12.92
N LEU A 170 -7.76 8.25 -14.09
CA LEU A 170 -6.42 7.95 -14.60
C LEU A 170 -5.31 8.53 -13.72
N SER A 171 -5.49 9.75 -13.20
CA SER A 171 -4.56 10.33 -12.23
C SER A 171 -4.53 9.53 -10.92
N THR A 172 -5.69 9.09 -10.45
CA THR A 172 -5.78 8.29 -9.21
C THR A 172 -5.15 6.90 -9.39
N PHE A 173 -5.30 6.27 -10.56
CA PHE A 173 -4.60 5.02 -10.86
C PHE A 173 -3.09 5.17 -10.78
N HIS A 174 -2.56 6.24 -11.36
CA HIS A 174 -1.14 6.57 -11.23
C HIS A 174 -0.71 6.61 -9.76
N ASP A 175 -1.49 7.26 -8.88
CA ASP A 175 -1.16 7.39 -7.46
C ASP A 175 -1.12 6.02 -6.76
N ILE A 176 -2.08 5.15 -7.06
CA ILE A 176 -2.11 3.78 -6.53
C ILE A 176 -0.89 2.99 -7.02
N PHE A 177 -0.57 3.04 -8.32
CA PHE A 177 0.59 2.32 -8.85
C PHE A 177 1.89 2.80 -8.23
N PHE A 178 2.01 4.12 -8.01
CA PHE A 178 3.15 4.69 -7.30
C PHE A 178 3.27 4.14 -5.88
N ILE A 179 2.15 4.09 -5.14
CA ILE A 179 2.12 3.54 -3.78
C ILE A 179 2.44 2.05 -3.76
N VAL A 180 1.91 1.28 -4.71
CA VAL A 180 2.24 -0.15 -4.86
C VAL A 180 3.74 -0.33 -5.15
N ALA A 181 4.32 0.46 -6.05
CA ALA A 181 5.76 0.45 -6.30
C ALA A 181 6.59 0.79 -5.05
N PHE A 182 6.14 1.79 -4.27
CA PHE A 182 6.76 2.18 -3.02
C PHE A 182 6.73 1.06 -1.97
N LEU A 183 5.55 0.43 -1.76
CA LEU A 183 5.39 -0.69 -0.83
C LEU A 183 6.38 -1.83 -1.12
N GLY A 184 6.50 -2.19 -2.41
CA GLY A 184 7.39 -3.24 -2.85
C GLY A 184 8.87 -2.89 -2.69
N ALA A 185 9.26 -1.68 -3.08
CA ALA A 185 10.66 -1.23 -3.03
C ALA A 185 11.20 -1.12 -1.60
N PHE A 186 10.36 -0.72 -0.64
CA PHE A 186 10.73 -0.57 0.77
C PHE A 186 10.37 -1.80 1.63
N ARG A 187 9.86 -2.87 1.01
CA ARG A 187 9.45 -4.11 1.70
C ARG A 187 8.46 -3.91 2.83
N ILE A 188 7.62 -2.88 2.72
CA ILE A 188 6.55 -2.59 3.67
C ILE A 188 5.51 -3.72 3.58
N GLU A 189 5.07 -4.21 4.74
CA GLU A 189 4.11 -5.30 4.81
C GLU A 189 2.72 -4.85 4.31
N ILE A 190 2.18 -5.57 3.33
CA ILE A 190 0.82 -5.34 2.83
C ILE A 190 -0.14 -6.12 3.72
N ASN A 191 -0.89 -5.43 4.56
CA ASN A 191 -1.96 -5.97 5.41
C ASN A 191 -3.25 -5.14 5.23
N SER A 192 -4.29 -5.45 6.00
CA SER A 192 -5.59 -4.77 5.89
C SER A 192 -5.49 -3.27 6.15
N TYR A 193 -4.57 -2.83 7.02
CA TYR A 193 -4.33 -1.40 7.25
C TYR A 193 -3.82 -0.71 5.98
N ILE A 194 -2.90 -1.34 5.24
CA ILE A 194 -2.43 -0.78 3.96
C ILE A 194 -3.57 -0.65 2.93
N ILE A 195 -4.53 -1.58 2.90
CA ILE A 195 -5.72 -1.43 2.04
C ILE A 195 -6.55 -0.21 2.45
N VAL A 196 -6.74 0.01 3.75
CA VAL A 196 -7.41 1.21 4.26
C VAL A 196 -6.63 2.48 3.90
N ALA A 197 -5.30 2.45 3.96
CA ALA A 197 -4.45 3.57 3.56
C ALA A 197 -4.67 3.91 2.08
N ILE A 198 -4.61 2.91 1.19
CA ILE A 198 -4.84 3.08 -0.25
C ILE A 198 -6.22 3.69 -0.52
N LEU A 199 -7.28 3.18 0.11
CA LEU A 199 -8.63 3.73 -0.06
C LEU A 199 -8.74 5.17 0.43
N THR A 200 -8.06 5.51 1.53
CA THR A 200 -8.01 6.87 2.06
C THR A 200 -7.25 7.81 1.11
N ILE A 201 -6.13 7.35 0.54
CA ILE A 201 -5.34 8.09 -0.45
C ILE A 201 -6.18 8.38 -1.71
N ILE A 202 -6.97 7.41 -2.17
CA ILE A 202 -7.88 7.60 -3.31
C ILE A 202 -8.83 8.78 -3.03
N GLY A 203 -9.50 8.78 -1.88
CA GLY A 203 -10.41 9.87 -1.50
C GLY A 203 -9.69 11.21 -1.38
N TYR A 204 -8.49 11.21 -0.79
CA TYR A 204 -7.69 12.40 -0.57
C TYR A 204 -7.20 13.04 -1.89
N SER A 205 -6.59 12.24 -2.78
CA SER A 205 -6.12 12.68 -4.10
C SER A 205 -7.27 13.21 -4.96
N LEU A 206 -8.44 12.56 -4.87
CA LEU A 206 -9.62 13.00 -5.59
C LEU A 206 -10.18 14.33 -5.09
N ASN A 207 -10.11 14.61 -3.79
CA ASN A 207 -10.56 15.90 -3.24
C ASN A 207 -9.81 17.07 -3.89
N ASP A 208 -8.48 16.97 -4.00
CA ASP A 208 -7.66 17.99 -4.66
C ASP A 208 -7.99 18.13 -6.15
N THR A 209 -8.15 16.99 -6.84
CA THR A 209 -8.53 16.95 -8.24
C THR A 209 -9.87 17.62 -8.49
N ILE A 210 -10.87 17.36 -7.63
CA ILE A 210 -12.22 17.95 -7.73
C ILE A 210 -12.16 19.46 -7.54
N ILE A 211 -11.39 19.97 -6.56
CA ILE A 211 -11.23 21.42 -6.34
C ILE A 211 -10.66 22.11 -7.58
N ILE A 212 -9.61 21.52 -8.18
CA ILE A 212 -8.99 22.05 -9.40
C ILE A 212 -9.98 22.00 -10.57
N PHE A 213 -10.68 20.88 -10.74
CA PHE A 213 -11.62 20.65 -11.84
C PHE A 213 -12.86 21.54 -11.77
N ASP A 214 -13.38 21.78 -10.57
CA ASP A 214 -14.46 22.74 -10.34
C ASP A 214 -14.04 24.15 -10.74
N ARG A 215 -12.82 24.57 -10.36
CA ARG A 215 -12.28 25.87 -10.76
C ARG A 215 -12.07 25.97 -12.27
N ILE A 216 -11.57 24.91 -12.93
CA ILE A 216 -11.42 24.86 -14.39
C ILE A 216 -12.77 25.02 -15.06
N ARG A 217 -13.79 24.27 -14.63
CA ARG A 217 -15.14 24.34 -15.18
C ARG A 217 -15.70 25.76 -15.10
N ASP A 218 -15.51 26.42 -13.97
CA ASP A 218 -15.99 27.79 -13.76
C ASP A 218 -15.22 28.81 -14.61
N ASN A 219 -13.89 28.69 -14.68
CA ASN A 219 -13.05 29.60 -15.46
C ASN A 219 -13.22 29.43 -16.97
N VAL A 220 -13.54 28.23 -17.47
CA VAL A 220 -13.90 28.02 -18.89
C VAL A 220 -15.10 28.89 -19.29
N ARG A 221 -16.06 29.11 -18.38
CA ARG A 221 -17.22 29.96 -18.64
C ARG A 221 -16.92 31.45 -18.51
N ARG A 222 -15.96 31.82 -17.66
CA ARG A 222 -15.63 33.24 -17.36
C ARG A 222 -14.53 33.81 -18.25
N LEU A 223 -13.61 32.98 -18.73
CA LEU A 223 -12.40 33.38 -19.46
C LEU A 223 -12.50 32.93 -20.92
N THR A 224 -13.57 33.34 -21.61
CA THR A 224 -13.90 32.88 -22.98
C THR A 224 -12.83 33.18 -24.01
N ASP A 225 -12.08 34.27 -23.82
CA ASP A 225 -11.05 34.73 -24.77
C ASP A 225 -9.69 34.06 -24.54
N ASN A 226 -9.57 33.23 -23.51
CA ASN A 226 -8.34 32.52 -23.18
C ASN A 226 -8.29 31.13 -23.82
N THR A 227 -7.09 30.69 -24.19
CA THR A 227 -6.87 29.30 -24.59
C THR A 227 -7.16 28.37 -23.41
N PHE A 228 -7.65 27.15 -23.68
CA PHE A 228 -7.92 26.18 -22.61
C PHE A 228 -6.68 25.89 -21.76
N LEU A 229 -5.48 25.91 -22.36
CA LEU A 229 -4.21 25.80 -21.62
C LEU A 229 -4.01 26.94 -20.62
N ASN A 230 -4.30 28.19 -21.01
CA ASN A 230 -4.21 29.32 -20.08
C ASN A 230 -5.26 29.22 -18.98
N VAL A 231 -6.48 28.79 -19.30
CA VAL A 231 -7.54 28.55 -18.32
C VAL A 231 -7.11 27.52 -17.28
N LEU A 232 -6.47 26.42 -17.68
CA LEU A 232 -5.92 25.42 -16.77
C LEU A 232 -4.87 26.04 -15.83
N ASN A 233 -3.85 26.73 -16.37
CA ASN A 233 -2.78 27.35 -15.57
C ASN A 233 -3.33 28.38 -14.56
N ILE A 234 -4.29 29.21 -14.98
CA ILE A 234 -4.97 30.17 -14.10
C ILE A 234 -5.73 29.44 -12.98
N SER A 235 -6.46 28.38 -13.33
CA SER A 235 -7.30 27.65 -12.38
C SER A 235 -6.46 26.95 -11.31
N ILE A 236 -5.38 26.28 -11.72
CA ILE A 236 -4.42 25.65 -10.81
C ILE A 236 -3.79 26.69 -9.88
N SER A 237 -3.35 27.83 -10.43
CA SER A 237 -2.75 28.92 -9.63
C SER A 237 -3.71 29.44 -8.56
N GLN A 238 -5.01 29.53 -8.87
CA GLN A 238 -6.04 30.00 -7.94
C GLN A 238 -6.37 29.01 -6.82
N THR A 239 -6.20 27.71 -7.06
CA THR A 239 -6.52 26.65 -6.09
C THR A 239 -5.30 26.19 -5.28
N LEU A 240 -4.08 26.48 -5.76
CA LEU A 240 -2.84 25.97 -5.19
C LEU A 240 -2.72 26.20 -3.68
N SER A 241 -3.01 27.40 -3.18
CA SER A 241 -2.89 27.69 -1.74
C SER A 241 -3.80 26.81 -0.89
N ARG A 242 -5.00 26.49 -1.38
CA ARG A 242 -5.92 25.60 -0.67
C ARG A 242 -5.38 24.18 -0.68
N THR A 243 -5.04 23.65 -1.86
CA THR A 243 -4.50 22.31 -2.06
C THR A 243 -3.24 22.08 -1.21
N VAL A 244 -2.29 22.99 -1.24
CA VAL A 244 -1.06 22.87 -0.44
C VAL A 244 -1.37 22.92 1.06
N LEU A 245 -2.26 23.82 1.51
CA LEU A 245 -2.58 23.93 2.92
C LEU A 245 -3.30 22.68 3.46
N THR A 246 -4.25 22.13 2.70
CA THR A 246 -4.90 20.86 3.06
C THR A 246 -3.88 19.73 3.14
N SER A 247 -3.03 19.59 2.13
CA SER A 247 -1.99 18.54 2.09
C SER A 247 -0.98 18.64 3.22
N VAL A 248 -0.49 19.84 3.51
CA VAL A 248 0.47 20.07 4.61
C VAL A 248 -0.17 19.79 5.96
N THR A 249 -1.39 20.26 6.19
CA THR A 249 -2.07 20.04 7.49
C THR A 249 -2.37 18.55 7.72
N THR A 250 -2.83 17.83 6.69
CA THR A 250 -2.99 16.37 6.76
C THR A 250 -1.65 15.67 6.96
N PHE A 251 -0.61 16.06 6.24
CA PHE A 251 0.73 15.48 6.38
C PHE A 251 1.26 15.62 7.80
N VAL A 252 1.12 16.80 8.43
CA VAL A 252 1.57 17.03 9.81
C VAL A 252 0.81 16.14 10.81
N ALA A 253 -0.50 15.96 10.62
CA ALA A 253 -1.30 15.09 11.47
C ALA A 253 -0.86 13.63 11.35
N VAL A 254 -0.70 13.12 10.13
CA VAL A 254 -0.28 11.74 9.87
C VAL A 254 1.18 11.50 10.28
N PHE A 255 2.04 12.49 10.11
CA PHE A 255 3.42 12.45 10.58
C PHE A 255 3.51 12.25 12.10
N SER A 256 2.60 12.87 12.85
CA SER A 256 2.53 12.63 14.30
C SER A 256 2.19 11.17 14.60
N ILE A 257 1.22 10.58 13.88
CA ILE A 257 0.90 9.14 14.01
C ILE A 257 2.13 8.28 13.69
N TYR A 258 2.89 8.61 12.66
CA TYR A 258 4.11 7.89 12.28
C TYR A 258 5.20 7.91 13.35
N VAL A 259 5.40 9.05 14.00
CA VAL A 259 6.43 9.20 15.04
C VAL A 259 6.04 8.48 16.34
N PHE A 260 4.77 8.54 16.73
CA PHE A 260 4.31 8.06 18.03
C PHE A 260 3.74 6.63 18.04
N THR A 261 3.59 5.99 16.87
CA THR A 261 3.01 4.64 16.78
C THR A 261 4.02 3.62 16.26
N GLU A 262 3.78 2.34 16.55
CA GLU A 262 4.55 1.19 16.09
C GLU A 262 3.68 0.17 15.35
N GLY A 263 4.32 -0.81 14.71
CA GLY A 263 3.63 -1.89 14.01
C GLY A 263 2.78 -1.43 12.81
N PRO A 264 1.65 -2.10 12.52
CA PRO A 264 0.86 -1.87 11.31
C PRO A 264 0.35 -0.43 11.13
N ILE A 265 0.10 0.30 12.23
CA ILE A 265 -0.38 1.69 12.18
C ILE A 265 0.74 2.64 11.75
N LYS A 266 1.99 2.34 12.12
CA LYS A 266 3.16 3.08 11.64
C LYS A 266 3.31 2.94 10.13
N ASP A 267 3.20 1.72 9.61
CA ASP A 267 3.27 1.46 8.16
C ASP A 267 2.11 2.12 7.41
N PHE A 268 0.89 2.06 7.97
CA PHE A 268 -0.26 2.82 7.47
C PHE A 268 0.06 4.31 7.32
N SER A 269 0.59 4.92 8.38
CA SER A 269 0.87 6.36 8.39
C SER A 269 1.98 6.75 7.40
N LEU A 270 3.02 5.94 7.27
CA LEU A 270 4.08 6.13 6.27
C LEU A 270 3.53 6.11 4.85
N VAL A 271 2.73 5.09 4.55
CA VAL A 271 2.11 4.93 3.22
C VAL A 271 1.15 6.08 2.93
N PHE A 272 0.36 6.48 3.93
CA PHE A 272 -0.56 7.60 3.77
C PHE A 272 0.17 8.93 3.57
N MET A 273 1.28 9.18 4.28
CA MET A 273 2.13 10.36 4.05
C MET A 273 2.65 10.44 2.61
N VAL A 274 3.17 9.33 2.08
CA VAL A 274 3.61 9.26 0.68
C VAL A 274 2.44 9.50 -0.26
N GLY A 275 1.28 8.92 0.02
CA GLY A 275 0.06 9.10 -0.77
C GLY A 275 -0.44 10.54 -0.80
N VAL A 276 -0.38 11.27 0.32
CA VAL A 276 -0.73 12.70 0.36
C VAL A 276 0.21 13.49 -0.55
N ILE A 277 1.52 13.26 -0.47
CA ILE A 277 2.50 13.94 -1.35
C ILE A 277 2.19 13.64 -2.82
N VAL A 278 1.96 12.37 -3.13
CA VAL A 278 1.70 11.89 -4.49
C VAL A 278 0.41 12.48 -5.06
N GLY A 279 -0.70 12.38 -4.32
CA GLY A 279 -1.99 12.96 -4.73
C GLY A 279 -1.94 14.48 -4.93
N THR A 280 -1.17 15.17 -4.09
CA THR A 280 -1.03 16.63 -4.19
C THR A 280 -0.38 17.04 -5.50
N TYR A 281 0.73 16.41 -5.89
CA TYR A 281 1.37 16.78 -7.17
C TYR A 281 0.63 16.17 -8.36
N SER A 282 0.02 14.99 -8.25
CA SER A 282 -0.66 14.33 -9.36
C SER A 282 -1.90 15.11 -9.80
N SER A 283 -2.68 15.65 -8.86
CA SER A 283 -3.85 16.48 -9.16
C SER A 283 -3.49 17.72 -10.01
N VAL A 284 -2.28 18.26 -9.82
CA VAL A 284 -1.76 19.42 -10.56
C VAL A 284 -1.09 19.02 -11.87
N PHE A 285 -0.14 18.09 -11.82
CA PHE A 285 0.79 17.79 -12.92
C PHE A 285 0.40 16.59 -13.76
N ILE A 286 -0.61 15.81 -13.37
CA ILE A 286 -1.06 14.60 -14.09
C ILE A 286 -2.51 14.75 -14.53
N ALA A 287 -3.43 15.03 -13.60
CA ALA A 287 -4.86 15.16 -13.92
C ALA A 287 -5.14 16.28 -14.94
N SER A 288 -4.50 17.45 -14.78
CA SER A 288 -4.72 18.61 -15.64
C SER A 288 -4.21 18.41 -17.08
N PRO A 289 -2.99 17.88 -17.33
CA PRO A 289 -2.59 17.47 -18.68
C PRO A 289 -3.45 16.39 -19.33
N ILE A 290 -3.90 15.40 -18.57
CA ILE A 290 -4.81 14.35 -19.10
C ILE A 290 -6.10 15.01 -19.58
N LEU A 291 -6.67 15.92 -18.79
CA LEU A 291 -7.86 16.68 -19.16
C LEU A 291 -7.64 17.55 -20.41
N LEU A 292 -6.47 18.22 -20.52
CA LEU A 292 -6.10 18.98 -21.72
C LEU A 292 -6.11 18.12 -22.98
N ASN A 293 -5.53 16.91 -22.90
CA ASN A 293 -5.47 15.99 -24.04
C ASN A 293 -6.85 15.43 -24.42
N LEU A 294 -7.68 15.13 -23.43
CA LEU A 294 -9.07 14.71 -23.67
C LEU A 294 -9.89 15.83 -24.31
N TYR A 295 -9.71 17.07 -23.86
CA TYR A 295 -10.42 18.23 -24.42
C TYR A 295 -10.06 18.48 -25.89
N LYS A 296 -8.78 18.33 -26.27
CA LYS A 296 -8.32 18.46 -27.66
C LYS A 296 -8.87 17.39 -28.61
N LYS A 297 -9.21 16.20 -28.12
CA LYS A 297 -9.75 15.10 -28.94
C LYS A 297 -11.27 15.18 -29.16
N ILE A 298 -11.98 15.93 -28.32
CA ILE A 298 -13.46 16.02 -28.34
C ILE A 298 -13.94 17.23 -29.17
N LYS A 299 -13.02 18.11 -29.59
CA LYS A 299 -13.30 19.28 -30.43
C LYS A 299 -12.64 19.10 -31.79
#